data_AF-A0A1D6N8J7-F1
#
_entry.id   AF-A0A1D6N8J7-F1
#
_cell.length_a   1.000
_cell.length_b   1.000
_cell.length_c   1.000
_cell.angle_alpha   90.00
_cell.angle_beta   90.00
_cell.angle_gamma   90.00
#
_symmetry.space_group_name_H-M   'P 1'
#
loop_
_entity.id
_entity.type
_entity.pdbx_description
1 polymer ?
#
loop_
_entity_poly.entity_id
_entity_poly.type
_entity_poly.pdbx_seq_one_letter_code
_entity_poly.pdbx_strand_id
1 'polypeptide(L)'
;MTRHVSSRCFKCYSMLNNRQKVEWNNRGFSTLHALVAAAVSFYLVMISDLFNEDAHNSIIIDRKSWLSDCMFGVSIGYFLTDLTMIMLYFPSLGGNEYLLHHGLSMYAIGLALLSGKAHMYILMVLFTEITTPFVNLRWYLDVAGQKTCNLYLYNGVALFVGWLIARIILFIYMFTHMYFHLDQVWVFEFSTPRGTTS
;
A
#
# COMPACT_ATOMS: atom_id res chain seq x y z
N MET A 1 -8.47 -17.61 14.52
CA MET A 1 -8.62 -16.43 15.42
C MET A 1 -9.70 -15.45 14.94
N THR A 2 -9.71 -15.08 13.65
CA THR A 2 -10.67 -14.14 13.04
C THR A 2 -12.15 -14.52 13.20
N ARG A 3 -12.53 -15.79 12.98
CA ARG A 3 -13.95 -16.21 13.04
C ARG A 3 -14.63 -15.93 14.39
N HIS A 4 -13.91 -16.12 15.51
CA HIS A 4 -14.46 -15.94 16.86
C HIS A 4 -14.52 -14.46 17.29
N VAL A 5 -13.56 -13.64 16.85
CA VAL A 5 -13.56 -12.19 17.09
C VAL A 5 -14.65 -11.52 16.24
N SER A 6 -14.72 -11.84 14.95
CA SER A 6 -15.73 -11.32 14.03
C SER A 6 -17.15 -11.70 14.45
N SER A 7 -17.39 -12.94 14.92
CA SER A 7 -18.72 -13.37 15.36
C SER A 7 -19.18 -12.70 16.67
N ARG A 8 -18.25 -12.26 17.52
CA ARG A 8 -18.56 -11.56 18.78
C ARG A 8 -18.79 -10.07 18.57
N CYS A 9 -17.99 -9.44 17.72
CA CYS A 9 -18.11 -8.00 17.43
C CYS A 9 -19.23 -7.68 16.45
N PHE A 10 -19.56 -8.58 15.51
CA PHE A 10 -20.57 -8.37 14.49
C PHE A 10 -21.52 -9.56 14.39
N LYS A 11 -22.73 -9.44 14.97
CA LYS A 11 -23.80 -10.45 14.84
C LYS A 11 -24.13 -10.79 13.38
N CYS A 12 -23.94 -9.83 12.46
CA CYS A 12 -24.12 -10.04 11.02
C CYS A 12 -23.18 -11.12 10.45
N TYR A 13 -21.97 -11.26 10.98
CA TYR A 13 -20.95 -12.19 10.45
C TYR A 13 -21.41 -13.66 10.48
N SER A 14 -22.20 -14.09 11.48
CA SER A 14 -22.69 -15.47 11.55
C SER A 14 -23.68 -15.79 10.42
N MET A 15 -24.43 -14.79 9.96
CA MET A 15 -25.46 -14.89 8.92
C MET A 15 -24.91 -14.86 7.49
N LEU A 16 -23.63 -14.51 7.32
CA LEU A 16 -22.98 -14.44 6.00
C LEU A 16 -22.75 -15.83 5.41
N ASN A 17 -22.81 -15.93 4.08
CA ASN A 17 -22.42 -17.15 3.38
C ASN A 17 -20.89 -17.38 3.47
N ASN A 18 -20.44 -18.59 3.15
CA ASN A 18 -19.02 -18.97 3.32
C ASN A 18 -18.07 -18.06 2.53
N ARG A 19 -18.48 -17.63 1.34
CA ARG A 19 -17.68 -16.74 0.48
C ARG A 19 -17.56 -15.33 1.06
N GLN A 20 -18.66 -14.76 1.55
CA GLN A 20 -18.67 -13.47 2.24
C GLN A 20 -17.85 -13.50 3.54
N LYS A 21 -17.83 -14.63 4.27
CA LYS A 21 -16.97 -14.81 5.45
C LYS A 21 -15.49 -14.77 5.09
N VAL A 22 -15.11 -15.40 3.98
CA VAL A 22 -13.73 -15.35 3.47
C VAL A 22 -13.35 -13.92 3.09
N GLU A 23 -14.19 -13.24 2.30
CA GLU A 23 -13.97 -11.83 1.92
C GLU A 23 -13.90 -10.91 3.15
N TRP A 24 -14.80 -11.09 4.11
CA TRP A 24 -14.82 -10.32 5.36
C TRP A 24 -13.48 -10.43 6.10
N ASN A 25 -12.94 -11.64 6.23
CA ASN A 25 -11.66 -11.85 6.91
C ASN A 25 -10.50 -11.27 6.10
N ASN A 26 -10.52 -11.42 4.77
CA ASN A 26 -9.49 -10.87 3.89
C ASN A 26 -9.42 -9.33 4.00
N ARG A 27 -10.58 -8.66 3.98
CA ARG A 27 -10.70 -7.22 4.22
C ARG A 27 -10.17 -6.78 5.60
N GLY A 28 -10.23 -7.67 6.59
CA GLY A 28 -9.66 -7.42 7.92
C GLY A 28 -8.13 -7.39 7.88
N PHE A 29 -7.52 -8.38 7.23
CA PHE A 29 -6.08 -8.41 7.02
C PHE A 29 -5.59 -7.23 6.16
N SER A 30 -6.33 -6.92 5.09
CA SER A 30 -6.08 -5.75 4.23
C SER A 30 -6.10 -4.44 5.01
N THR A 31 -7.09 -4.26 5.89
CA THR A 31 -7.18 -3.07 6.75
C THR A 31 -5.98 -2.95 7.70
N LEU A 32 -5.55 -4.06 8.31
CA LEU A 32 -4.39 -4.06 9.19
C LEU A 32 -3.10 -3.71 8.43
N HIS A 33 -2.89 -4.34 7.27
CA HIS A 33 -1.74 -4.06 6.43
C HIS A 33 -1.71 -2.58 6.02
N ALA A 34 -2.82 -2.06 5.51
CA ALA A 34 -2.94 -0.68 5.06
C ALA A 34 -2.62 0.34 6.17
N LEU A 35 -3.11 0.12 7.39
CA LEU A 35 -2.82 1.01 8.52
C LEU A 35 -1.34 0.98 8.90
N VAL A 36 -0.72 -0.20 8.96
CA VAL A 36 0.71 -0.34 9.27
C VAL A 36 1.56 0.27 8.16
N ALA A 37 1.28 -0.05 6.90
CA ALA A 37 1.99 0.47 5.74
C ALA A 37 1.90 2.00 5.67
N ALA A 38 0.70 2.57 5.87
CA ALA A 38 0.53 4.01 5.87
C ALA A 38 1.22 4.70 7.04
N ALA A 39 1.14 4.14 8.26
CA ALA A 39 1.80 4.71 9.42
C ALA A 39 3.34 4.72 9.28
N VAL A 40 3.92 3.59 8.87
CA VAL A 40 5.38 3.48 8.66
C VAL A 40 5.83 4.38 7.52
N SER A 41 5.08 4.42 6.41
CA SER A 41 5.42 5.28 5.27
C SER A 41 5.35 6.75 5.62
N PHE A 42 4.29 7.18 6.33
CA PHE A 42 4.16 8.55 6.80
C PHE A 42 5.30 8.94 7.75
N TYR A 43 5.62 8.08 8.71
CA TYR A 43 6.73 8.31 9.63
C TYR A 43 8.06 8.48 8.87
N LEU A 44 8.39 7.55 7.97
CA LEU A 44 9.66 7.59 7.26
C LEU A 44 9.76 8.77 6.29
N VAL A 45 8.70 9.09 5.56
CA VAL A 45 8.70 10.14 4.53
C VAL A 45 8.55 11.55 5.12
N MET A 46 7.72 11.73 6.15
CA MET A 46 7.34 13.06 6.64
C MET A 46 7.95 13.46 7.99
N ILE A 47 8.29 12.49 8.84
CA ILE A 47 8.72 12.77 10.22
C ILE A 47 10.21 12.47 10.41
N SER A 48 10.70 11.38 9.83
CA SER A 48 12.11 10.99 9.97
C SER A 48 13.00 11.82 9.06
N ASP A 49 14.26 12.00 9.45
CA ASP A 49 15.26 12.70 8.63
C ASP A 49 15.73 11.88 7.41
N LEU A 50 15.26 10.63 7.24
CA LEU A 50 15.74 9.69 6.23
C LEU A 50 15.73 10.27 4.80
N PHE A 51 14.70 11.04 4.46
CA PHE A 51 14.54 11.66 3.15
C PHE A 51 14.64 13.18 3.17
N ASN A 52 15.14 13.77 4.27
CA ASN A 52 15.40 15.19 4.38
C ASN A 52 16.67 15.56 3.59
N GLU A 53 16.55 16.39 2.55
CA GLU A 53 17.66 16.78 1.67
C GLU A 53 18.85 17.38 2.44
N ASP A 54 18.58 18.21 3.44
CA ASP A 54 19.60 18.94 4.21
C ASP A 54 20.33 18.06 5.24
N ALA A 55 19.77 16.91 5.60
CA ALA A 55 20.29 16.06 6.68
C ALA A 55 21.36 15.06 6.24
N HIS A 56 21.46 14.75 4.93
CA HIS A 56 22.27 13.65 4.43
C HIS A 56 23.02 14.00 3.14
N ASN A 57 24.31 13.65 3.08
CA ASN A 57 25.18 13.88 1.93
C ASN A 57 24.95 12.93 0.73
N SER A 58 24.05 11.94 0.85
CA SER A 58 23.72 11.00 -0.22
C SER A 58 22.51 11.45 -1.03
N ILE A 59 22.46 11.11 -2.32
CA ILE A 59 21.29 11.37 -3.18
C ILE A 59 20.05 10.64 -2.67
N ILE A 60 18.87 11.25 -2.79
CA ILE A 60 17.61 10.73 -2.24
C ILE A 60 17.30 9.30 -2.72
N ILE A 61 17.63 9.00 -3.97
CA ILE A 61 17.30 7.71 -4.60
C ILE A 61 17.98 6.52 -3.89
N ASP A 62 19.16 6.72 -3.33
CA ASP A 62 19.93 5.64 -2.66
C ASP A 62 19.65 5.55 -1.16
N ARG A 63 18.72 6.36 -0.62
CA ARG A 63 18.42 6.39 0.81
C ARG A 63 17.43 5.30 1.19
N LYS A 64 17.77 4.52 2.21
CA LYS A 64 16.92 3.50 2.80
C LYS A 64 17.20 3.26 4.28
N SER A 65 16.28 2.56 4.94
CA SER A 65 16.43 2.11 6.32
C SER A 65 16.00 0.65 6.50
N TRP A 66 16.46 0.01 7.56
CA TRP A 66 16.00 -1.33 7.94
C TRP A 66 14.47 -1.40 8.08
N LEU A 67 13.84 -0.30 8.55
CA LEU A 67 12.40 -0.22 8.72
C LEU A 67 11.68 -0.19 7.37
N SER A 68 12.24 0.52 6.38
CA SER A 68 11.72 0.48 5.00
C SER A 68 11.90 -0.90 4.35
N ASP A 69 13.05 -1.55 4.53
CA ASP A 69 13.30 -2.91 4.03
C ASP A 69 12.29 -3.90 4.64
N CYS A 70 12.05 -3.80 5.95
CA CYS A 70 11.06 -4.62 6.66
C CYS A 70 9.64 -4.37 6.13
N MET A 71 9.24 -3.11 5.96
CA MET A 71 7.91 -2.76 5.44
C MET A 71 7.70 -3.32 4.03
N PHE A 72 8.70 -3.24 3.16
CA PHE A 72 8.64 -3.80 1.81
C PHE A 72 8.49 -5.32 1.82
N GLY A 73 9.26 -6.02 2.67
CA GLY A 73 9.11 -7.47 2.85
C GLY A 73 7.71 -7.87 3.31
N VAL A 74 7.17 -7.15 4.30
CA VAL A 74 5.79 -7.36 4.79
C VAL A 74 4.75 -7.08 3.69
N SER A 75 4.92 -6.01 2.91
CA SER A 75 4.04 -5.67 1.78
C SER A 75 4.08 -6.69 0.66
N ILE A 76 5.24 -7.23 0.29
CA ILE A 76 5.34 -8.31 -0.70
C ILE A 76 4.58 -9.54 -0.20
N GLY A 77 4.80 -9.96 1.05
CA GLY A 77 4.10 -11.13 1.62
C GLY A 77 2.58 -10.94 1.68
N TYR A 78 2.12 -9.74 2.04
CA TYR A 78 0.71 -9.39 2.03
C TYR A 78 0.13 -9.42 0.60
N PHE A 79 0.73 -8.72 -0.35
CA PHE A 79 0.24 -8.68 -1.74
C PHE A 79 0.25 -10.05 -2.41
N LEU A 80 1.21 -10.91 -2.09
CA LEU A 80 1.22 -12.30 -2.57
C LEU A 80 0.03 -13.09 -2.01
N THR A 81 -0.26 -12.93 -0.72
CA THR A 81 -1.41 -13.56 -0.07
C THR A 81 -2.72 -13.07 -0.68
N ASP A 82 -2.87 -11.75 -0.88
CA ASP A 82 -4.07 -11.15 -1.45
C ASP A 82 -4.25 -11.56 -2.93
N LEU A 83 -3.17 -11.57 -3.71
CA LEU A 83 -3.18 -12.06 -5.09
C LEU A 83 -3.58 -13.55 -5.18
N THR A 84 -3.05 -14.39 -4.29
CA THR A 84 -3.41 -15.81 -4.22
C THR A 84 -4.91 -15.97 -3.95
N MET A 85 -5.45 -15.17 -3.02
CA MET A 85 -6.89 -15.15 -2.74
C MET A 85 -7.70 -14.68 -3.95
N ILE A 86 -7.29 -13.62 -4.64
CA ILE A 86 -7.95 -13.14 -5.85
C ILE A 86 -7.96 -14.22 -6.93
N MET A 87 -6.86 -14.94 -7.13
CA MET A 87 -6.76 -16.03 -8.10
C MET A 87 -7.65 -17.23 -7.73
N LEU A 88 -7.62 -17.67 -6.47
CA LEU A 88 -8.42 -18.81 -5.99
C LEU A 88 -9.93 -18.57 -6.13
N TYR A 89 -10.35 -17.31 -6.02
CA TYR A 89 -11.75 -16.92 -6.12
C TYR A 89 -12.01 -16.05 -7.36
N PHE A 90 -11.18 -16.11 -8.40
CA PHE A 90 -11.38 -15.34 -9.63
C PHE A 90 -12.63 -15.82 -10.39
N PRO A 91 -13.43 -14.94 -11.03
CA PRO A 91 -13.36 -13.46 -11.11
C PRO A 91 -14.17 -12.76 -10.00
N SER A 92 -14.35 -13.45 -8.88
CA SER A 92 -15.44 -13.25 -7.95
C SER A 92 -15.07 -12.33 -6.77
N LEU A 93 -13.75 -12.18 -6.51
CA LEU A 93 -13.16 -11.25 -5.54
C LEU A 93 -12.41 -10.08 -6.21
N GLY A 94 -12.25 -10.09 -7.54
CA GLY A 94 -11.53 -9.03 -8.27
C GLY A 94 -11.49 -9.27 -9.77
N GLY A 95 -11.22 -8.21 -10.54
CA GLY A 95 -10.99 -8.24 -11.99
C GLY A 95 -9.50 -8.23 -12.38
N ASN A 96 -9.24 -8.23 -13.69
CA ASN A 96 -7.89 -8.25 -14.27
C ASN A 96 -7.02 -7.07 -13.79
N GLU A 97 -7.64 -5.94 -13.53
CA GLU A 97 -7.03 -4.73 -12.99
C GLU A 97 -6.36 -4.99 -11.62
N TYR A 98 -6.96 -5.83 -10.77
CA TYR A 98 -6.37 -6.17 -9.47
C TYR A 98 -5.16 -7.09 -9.62
N LEU A 99 -5.20 -8.03 -10.58
CA LEU A 99 -4.05 -8.90 -10.86
C LEU A 99 -2.86 -8.08 -11.36
N LEU A 100 -3.10 -7.17 -12.31
CA LEU A 100 -2.07 -6.26 -12.82
C LEU A 100 -1.54 -5.34 -11.71
N HIS A 101 -2.44 -4.77 -10.90
CA HIS A 101 -2.06 -3.88 -9.80
C HIS A 101 -1.17 -4.59 -8.78
N HIS A 102 -1.55 -5.79 -8.31
CA HIS A 102 -0.75 -6.54 -7.34
C HIS A 102 0.56 -7.02 -7.93
N GLY A 103 0.55 -7.51 -9.18
CA GLY A 103 1.75 -7.94 -9.88
C GLY A 103 2.76 -6.80 -10.05
N LEU A 104 2.31 -5.65 -10.55
CA LEU A 104 3.15 -4.47 -10.74
C LEU A 104 3.66 -3.92 -9.40
N SER A 105 2.82 -3.90 -8.37
CA SER A 105 3.21 -3.43 -7.03
C SER A 105 4.28 -4.33 -6.42
N MET A 106 4.10 -5.64 -6.45
CA MET A 106 5.13 -6.58 -5.95
C MET A 106 6.43 -6.49 -6.76
N TYR A 107 6.33 -6.34 -8.08
CA TYR A 107 7.51 -6.14 -8.93
C TYR A 107 8.27 -4.86 -8.55
N ALA A 108 7.58 -3.73 -8.43
CA ALA A 108 8.20 -2.45 -8.06
C ALA A 108 8.81 -2.48 -6.65
N ILE A 109 8.10 -3.03 -5.66
CA ILE A 109 8.60 -3.18 -4.29
C ILE A 109 9.80 -4.13 -4.25
N GLY A 110 9.75 -5.24 -4.99
CA GLY A 110 10.85 -6.20 -5.10
C GLY A 110 12.10 -5.59 -5.71
N LEU A 111 11.96 -4.82 -6.79
CA LEU A 111 13.07 -4.09 -7.40
C LEU A 111 13.70 -3.09 -6.42
N ALA A 112 12.88 -2.30 -5.71
CA ALA A 112 13.38 -1.36 -4.72
C ALA A 112 14.13 -2.07 -3.58
N LEU A 113 13.55 -3.15 -3.04
CA LEU A 113 14.16 -3.94 -1.97
C LEU A 113 15.50 -4.57 -2.40
N LEU A 114 15.58 -5.14 -3.60
CA LEU A 114 16.79 -5.80 -4.11
C LEU A 114 17.88 -4.80 -4.51
N SER A 115 17.50 -3.67 -5.10
CA SER A 115 18.46 -2.62 -5.49
C SER A 115 18.87 -1.73 -4.33
N GLY A 116 18.04 -1.64 -3.28
CA GLY A 116 18.18 -0.69 -2.19
C GLY A 116 17.86 0.75 -2.60
N LYS A 117 17.16 0.96 -3.72
CA LYS A 117 16.92 2.27 -4.33
C LYS A 117 15.44 2.62 -4.39
N ALA A 118 15.15 3.91 -4.56
CA ALA A 118 13.80 4.45 -4.74
C ALA A 118 12.82 4.15 -3.59
N HIS A 119 13.34 3.94 -2.36
CA HIS A 119 12.52 3.60 -1.20
C HIS A 119 11.48 4.68 -0.88
N MET A 120 11.84 5.96 -1.01
CA MET A 120 10.92 7.09 -0.81
C MET A 120 9.64 6.95 -1.65
N TYR A 121 9.81 6.65 -2.94
CA TYR A 121 8.70 6.57 -3.89
C TYR A 121 7.82 5.35 -3.63
N ILE A 122 8.42 4.20 -3.28
CA ILE A 122 7.65 3.02 -2.88
C ILE A 122 6.88 3.28 -1.57
N LEU A 123 7.48 3.96 -0.59
CA LEU A 123 6.80 4.34 0.64
C LEU A 123 5.64 5.32 0.35
N MET A 124 5.80 6.28 -0.55
CA MET A 124 4.69 7.14 -0.98
C MET A 124 3.55 6.33 -1.62
N VAL A 125 3.86 5.36 -2.48
CA VAL A 125 2.86 4.46 -3.06
C VAL A 125 2.18 3.63 -1.97
N LEU A 126 2.93 3.06 -1.02
CA LEU A 126 2.38 2.31 0.11
C LEU A 126 1.50 3.16 1.04
N PHE A 127 1.85 4.44 1.24
CA PHE A 127 1.02 5.38 2.01
C PHE A 127 -0.38 5.51 1.42
N THR A 128 -0.52 5.35 0.11
CA THR A 128 -1.82 5.47 -0.55
C THR A 128 -2.83 4.36 -0.22
N GLU A 129 -2.38 3.31 0.47
CA GLU A 129 -3.25 2.32 1.11
C GLU A 129 -4.05 2.89 2.28
N ILE A 130 -3.75 4.11 2.77
CA ILE A 130 -4.52 4.75 3.86
C ILE A 130 -6.02 4.89 3.56
N THR A 131 -6.43 4.83 2.28
CA THR A 131 -7.85 4.84 1.89
C THR A 131 -8.54 3.47 2.03
N THR A 132 -7.77 2.38 2.06
CA THR A 132 -8.26 0.98 2.10
C THR A 132 -9.13 0.67 3.34
N PRO A 133 -8.80 1.13 4.56
CA PRO A 133 -9.67 1.00 5.72
C PRO A 133 -11.08 1.58 5.50
N PHE A 134 -11.19 2.72 4.81
CA PHE A 134 -12.48 3.36 4.52
C PHE A 134 -13.28 2.59 3.47
N VAL A 135 -12.62 2.03 2.46
CA VAL A 135 -13.24 1.13 1.46
C VAL A 135 -13.79 -0.12 2.17
N ASN A 136 -12.99 -0.74 3.04
CA ASN A 136 -13.38 -1.94 3.77
C ASN A 136 -14.50 -1.65 4.76
N LEU A 137 -14.46 -0.53 5.51
CA LEU A 137 -15.53 -0.13 6.40
C LEU A 137 -16.84 0.10 5.65
N ARG A 138 -16.79 0.75 4.47
CA ARG A 138 -17.98 0.94 3.63
C ARG A 138 -18.59 -0.40 3.21
N TRP A 139 -17.76 -1.36 2.82
CA TRP A 139 -18.21 -2.70 2.46
C TRP A 139 -18.81 -3.46 3.66
N TYR A 140 -18.20 -3.36 4.85
CA TYR A 140 -18.75 -3.97 6.06
C TYR A 140 -20.13 -3.42 6.41
N LEU A 141 -20.33 -2.11 6.27
CA LEU A 141 -21.62 -1.45 6.49
C LEU A 141 -22.66 -1.84 5.43
N ASP A 142 -22.25 -1.97 4.16
CA ASP A 142 -23.11 -2.45 3.07
C ASP A 142 -23.65 -3.85 3.37
N VAL A 143 -22.74 -4.79 3.62
CA VAL A 143 -23.07 -6.19 3.89
C VAL A 143 -23.89 -6.35 5.17
N ALA A 144 -23.73 -5.44 6.14
CA ALA A 144 -24.55 -5.37 7.34
C ALA A 144 -25.94 -4.73 7.13
N GLY A 145 -26.27 -4.27 5.92
CA GLY A 145 -27.53 -3.60 5.61
C GLY A 145 -27.62 -2.16 6.16
N GLN A 146 -26.48 -1.53 6.45
CA GLN A 146 -26.39 -0.24 7.15
C GLN A 146 -26.04 0.95 6.23
N LYS A 147 -26.41 0.90 4.95
CA LYS A 147 -26.13 2.01 3.99
C LYS A 147 -26.74 3.35 4.37
N THR A 148 -27.84 3.35 5.12
CA THR A 148 -28.61 4.55 5.47
C THR A 148 -28.08 5.24 6.73
N CYS A 149 -27.11 4.67 7.43
CA CYS A 149 -26.58 5.28 8.66
C CYS A 149 -25.62 6.44 8.34
N ASN A 150 -25.56 7.43 9.24
CA ASN A 150 -24.65 8.58 9.09
C ASN A 150 -23.18 8.16 9.00
N LEU A 151 -22.78 7.06 9.65
CA LEU A 151 -21.42 6.53 9.56
C LEU A 151 -21.05 6.12 8.13
N TYR A 152 -21.98 5.54 7.37
CA TYR A 152 -21.75 5.19 5.96
C TYR A 152 -21.53 6.43 5.08
N LEU A 153 -22.26 7.52 5.38
CA LEU A 153 -22.10 8.81 4.71
C LEU A 153 -20.76 9.46 5.06
N TYR A 154 -20.46 9.64 6.35
CA TYR A 154 -19.21 10.27 6.80
C TYR A 154 -17.97 9.48 6.34
N ASN A 155 -18.02 8.15 6.40
CA ASN A 155 -16.95 7.31 5.84
C ASN A 155 -16.79 7.53 4.33
N GLY A 156 -17.89 7.71 3.59
CA GLY A 156 -17.85 8.03 2.16
C GLY A 156 -17.17 9.37 1.87
N VAL A 157 -17.47 10.40 2.66
CA VAL A 157 -16.81 11.72 2.56
C VAL A 157 -15.33 11.61 2.91
N ALA A 158 -14.99 10.93 4.00
CA ALA A 158 -13.59 10.71 4.41
C ALA A 158 -12.81 9.92 3.34
N LEU A 159 -13.40 8.90 2.73
CA LEU A 159 -12.81 8.16 1.62
C LEU A 159 -12.54 9.07 0.42
N PHE A 160 -13.49 9.93 0.04
CA PHE A 160 -13.31 10.86 -1.07
C PHE A 160 -12.18 11.85 -0.82
N VAL A 161 -12.15 12.48 0.35
CA VAL A 161 -11.10 13.43 0.73
C VAL A 161 -9.74 12.74 0.82
N GLY A 162 -9.68 11.57 1.46
CA GLY A 162 -8.47 10.77 1.57
C GLY A 162 -7.95 10.34 0.21
N TRP A 163 -8.83 9.97 -0.73
CA TRP A 163 -8.46 9.65 -2.10
C TRP A 163 -7.87 10.86 -2.84
N LEU A 164 -8.48 12.04 -2.73
CA LEU A 164 -7.95 13.25 -3.36
C LEU A 164 -6.53 13.56 -2.86
N ILE A 165 -6.32 13.49 -1.54
CA ILE A 165 -5.00 13.77 -0.94
C ILE A 165 -3.99 12.69 -1.33
N ALA A 166 -4.29 11.42 -1.05
CA ALA A 166 -3.34 10.34 -1.16
C ALA A 166 -3.11 9.88 -2.61
N ARG A 167 -4.08 10.01 -3.52
CA ARG A 167 -3.99 9.48 -4.89
C ARG A 167 -3.85 10.56 -5.95
N ILE A 168 -4.28 11.80 -5.70
CA ILE A 168 -4.13 12.90 -6.67
C ILE A 168 -2.99 13.83 -6.25
N ILE A 169 -3.10 14.47 -5.09
CA ILE A 169 -2.11 15.47 -4.65
C ILE A 169 -0.73 14.82 -4.43
N LEU A 170 -0.69 13.69 -3.72
CA LEU A 170 0.57 12.98 -3.49
C LEU A 170 1.21 12.49 -4.78
N PHE A 171 0.44 12.00 -5.76
CA PHE A 171 1.00 11.53 -7.03
C PHE A 171 1.53 12.71 -7.88
N ILE A 172 0.85 13.85 -7.88
CA ILE A 172 1.37 15.07 -8.51
C ILE A 172 2.72 15.42 -7.88
N TYR A 173 2.79 15.48 -6.55
CA TYR A 173 4.04 15.74 -5.84
C TYR A 173 5.12 14.69 -6.16
N MET A 174 4.79 13.41 -6.10
CA MET A 174 5.71 12.30 -6.37
C MET A 174 6.30 12.38 -7.78
N PHE A 175 5.47 12.63 -8.80
CA PHE A 175 5.94 12.75 -10.18
C PHE A 175 6.76 14.02 -10.40
N THR A 176 6.36 15.15 -9.82
CA THR A 176 7.14 16.39 -9.86
C THR A 176 8.49 16.21 -9.19
N HIS A 177 8.53 15.62 -8.00
CA HIS A 177 9.76 15.32 -7.27
C HIS A 177 10.65 14.39 -8.08
N MET A 178 10.11 13.30 -8.63
CA MET A 178 10.86 12.38 -9.48
C MET A 178 11.43 13.08 -10.72
N TYR A 179 10.65 13.95 -11.39
CA TYR A 179 11.10 14.71 -12.55
C TYR A 179 12.34 15.57 -12.24
N PHE A 180 12.32 16.29 -11.12
CA PHE A 180 13.45 17.11 -10.68
C PHE A 180 14.67 16.31 -10.18
N HIS A 181 14.51 15.02 -9.93
CA HIS A 181 15.55 14.11 -9.46
C HIS A 181 15.96 13.06 -10.50
N LEU A 182 15.54 13.21 -11.78
CA LEU A 182 15.86 12.26 -12.84
C LEU A 182 17.37 12.19 -13.12
N ASP A 183 18.06 13.32 -13.02
CA ASP A 183 19.50 13.45 -13.18
C ASP A 183 20.30 12.53 -12.25
N GLN A 184 19.78 12.28 -11.04
CA GLN A 184 20.39 11.36 -10.07
C GLN A 184 20.42 9.90 -10.58
N VAL A 185 19.49 9.52 -11.47
CA VAL A 185 19.49 8.20 -12.12
C VAL A 185 20.56 8.15 -13.21
N TRP A 186 20.66 9.21 -14.02
CA TRP A 186 21.58 9.27 -15.16
C TRP A 186 23.05 9.39 -14.72
N VAL A 187 23.36 10.19 -13.72
CA VAL A 187 24.74 10.35 -13.22
C VAL A 187 25.30 9.02 -12.70
N PHE A 188 24.45 8.17 -12.10
CA PHE A 188 24.84 6.84 -11.62
C PHE A 188 25.23 5.89 -12.76
N GLU A 189 24.45 5.83 -13.84
CA GLU A 189 24.69 4.91 -14.97
C GLU A 189 26.00 5.21 -15.71
N PHE A 190 26.46 6.47 -15.68
CA PHE A 190 27.73 6.90 -16.26
C PHE A 190 28.93 6.90 -15.29
N SER A 191 28.72 6.67 -13.99
CA SER A 191 29.82 6.64 -12.99
C SER A 191 30.13 5.23 -12.45
N THR A 192 29.31 4.21 -12.74
CA THR A 192 29.72 2.80 -12.60
C THR A 192 30.71 2.43 -13.72
N PRO A 193 31.97 2.04 -13.43
CA PRO A 193 32.86 1.52 -14.45
C PRO A 193 32.24 0.24 -15.01
N ARG A 194 32.00 0.16 -16.32
CA ARG A 194 31.77 -1.12 -16.97
C ARG A 194 33.00 -1.97 -16.65
N GLY A 195 32.79 -3.04 -15.88
CA GLY A 195 33.86 -3.94 -15.48
C GLY A 195 34.73 -4.28 -16.68
N THR A 196 36.03 -4.00 -16.58
CA THR A 196 37.03 -4.50 -17.50
C THR A 196 37.03 -6.01 -17.37
N THR A 197 36.47 -6.70 -18.37
CA THR A 197 36.71 -8.12 -18.57
C THR A 197 38.17 -8.30 -18.97
N SER A 198 38.99 -8.77 -18.03
CA SER A 198 40.30 -9.37 -18.27
C SER A 198 40.15 -10.74 -18.92
#